data_AF-A0A1F6KTW2-F1
#
_entry.id   AF-A0A1F6KTW2-F1
#
_cell.length_a   1.000
_cell.length_b   1.000
_cell.length_c   1.000
_cell.angle_alpha   90.00
_cell.angle_beta   90.00
_cell.angle_gamma   90.00
#
_symmetry.space_group_name_H-M   'P 1'
#
loop_
_entity.id
_entity.type
_entity.pdbx_description
1 polymer ?
#
loop_
_entity_poly.entity_id
_entity_poly.type
_entity_poly.pdbx_seq_one_letter_code
_entity_poly.pdbx_strand_id
1 'polypeptide(L)'
;MFFYQVLVISVVFLTYSLSLLFFFRRFKKDIGFSAIIVMPIAVFSLGYLLRLTENKAFVDLGYFLTDSSYIFIYSLFTSALVIGQIKFWEK
;
A
#
# COMPACT_ATOMS: atom_id res chain seq x y z
N MET A 1 20.77 10.41 -11.05
CA MET A 1 19.49 9.81 -11.48
C MET A 1 18.82 9.03 -10.35
N PHE A 2 19.55 8.13 -9.68
CA PHE A 2 19.08 7.36 -8.52
C PHE A 2 18.47 8.22 -7.38
N PHE A 3 19.16 9.29 -6.96
CA PHE A 3 18.67 10.18 -5.90
C PHE A 3 17.30 10.79 -6.21
N TYR A 4 17.07 11.21 -7.46
CA TYR A 4 15.78 11.76 -7.89
C TYR A 4 14.66 10.72 -7.80
N GLN A 5 14.92 9.48 -8.21
CA GLN A 5 13.94 8.40 -8.13
C GLN A 5 13.57 8.07 -6.68
N VAL A 6 14.55 7.99 -5.78
CA VAL A 6 14.32 7.77 -4.34
C VAL A 6 13.48 8.91 -3.74
N LEU A 7 13.79 10.16 -4.11
CA LEU A 7 13.05 11.33 -3.64
C LEU A 7 11.59 11.29 -4.11
N VAL A 8 11.36 10.99 -5.40
CA VAL A 8 10.01 10.86 -5.96
C VAL A 8 9.23 9.75 -5.26
N ILE A 9 9.82 8.56 -5.09
CA ILE A 9 9.16 7.43 -4.38
C ILE A 9 8.80 7.83 -2.95
N SER A 10 9.71 8.53 -2.26
CA SER A 10 9.48 8.97 -0.88
C SER A 10 8.37 10.02 -0.77
N VAL A 11 8.33 10.99 -1.70
CA VAL A 11 7.26 12.00 -1.76
C VAL A 11 5.91 11.34 -2.04
N VAL A 12 5.87 10.41 -2.99
CA VAL A 12 4.65 9.66 -3.31
C VAL A 12 4.17 8.83 -2.12
N PHE A 13 5.08 8.09 -1.47
CA PHE A 13 4.81 7.31 -0.27
C PHE A 13 4.19 8.17 0.85
N LEU A 14 4.81 9.32 1.15
CA LEU A 14 4.34 10.24 2.18
C LEU A 14 2.97 10.83 1.82
N THR A 15 2.78 11.24 0.56
CA THR A 15 1.54 11.86 0.10
C THR A 15 0.35 10.90 0.25
N TYR A 16 0.51 9.65 -0.18
CA TYR A 16 -0.55 8.65 -0.04
C TYR A 16 -0.77 8.23 1.41
N SER A 17 0.31 8.03 2.19
CA SER A 17 0.20 7.66 3.60
C SER A 17 -0.50 8.73 4.43
N LEU A 18 -0.14 10.01 4.24
CA LEU A 18 -0.78 11.13 4.93
C LEU A 18 -2.24 11.30 4.52
N SER A 19 -2.55 11.15 3.23
CA SER A 19 -3.93 11.21 2.72
C SER A 19 -4.81 10.15 3.36
N LEU A 20 -4.32 8.91 3.48
CA LEU A 20 -5.03 7.83 4.15
C LEU A 20 -5.17 8.06 5.66
N LEU A 21 -4.11 8.49 6.34
CA LEU A 21 -4.19 8.80 7.77
C LEU A 21 -5.20 9.90 8.05
N PHE A 22 -5.24 10.95 7.21
CA PHE A 22 -6.23 12.01 7.31
C PHE A 22 -7.65 11.49 7.07
N PHE A 23 -7.82 10.64 6.06
CA PHE A 23 -9.10 9.96 5.79
C PHE A 23 -9.54 9.12 6.98
N PHE A 24 -8.68 8.28 7.56
CA PHE A 24 -9.03 7.42 8.70
C PHE A 24 -9.30 8.20 9.99
N ARG A 25 -8.64 9.34 10.21
CA ARG A 25 -8.97 10.24 11.32
C ARG A 25 -10.44 10.64 11.32
N ARG A 26 -11.07 10.81 10.14
CA ARG A 26 -12.50 11.12 10.01
C ARG A 26 -13.40 10.02 10.59
N PHE A 27 -12.96 8.76 10.53
CA PHE A 27 -13.75 7.61 10.97
C PHE A 27 -13.49 7.20 12.42
N LYS A 28 -12.69 7.97 13.18
CA LYS A 28 -12.29 7.68 14.58
C LYS A 28 -11.88 6.21 14.80
N LYS A 29 -11.28 5.58 13.79
CA LYS A 29 -10.81 4.20 13.90
C LYS A 29 -9.45 4.15 14.60
N ASP A 30 -9.21 3.06 15.31
CA ASP A 30 -7.94 2.81 15.99
C ASP A 30 -6.76 2.91 15.03
N ILE A 31 -5.64 3.40 15.57
CA ILE A 31 -4.37 3.57 14.85
C ILE A 31 -3.91 2.26 14.21
N GLY A 32 -4.20 1.11 14.84
CA GLY A 32 -3.88 -0.21 14.31
C GLY A 32 -4.55 -0.52 12.97
N PHE A 33 -5.80 -0.12 12.77
CA PHE A 33 -6.50 -0.32 11.50
C PHE A 33 -5.89 0.52 10.38
N SER A 34 -5.46 1.74 10.71
CA SER A 34 -4.78 2.63 9.75
C SER A 34 -3.43 2.03 9.31
N ALA A 35 -2.70 1.41 10.22
CA ALA A 35 -1.41 0.77 9.92
C ALA A 35 -1.57 -0.40 8.92
N ILE A 36 -2.62 -1.21 9.03
CA ILE A 36 -2.90 -2.33 8.11
C ILE A 36 -3.06 -1.83 6.66
N ILE A 37 -3.68 -0.67 6.47
CA ILE A 37 -3.92 -0.12 5.12
C ILE A 37 -2.72 0.67 4.60
N VAL A 38 -1.89 1.23 5.48
CA VAL A 38 -0.63 1.89 5.09
C VAL A 38 0.47 0.86 4.77
N MET A 39 0.46 -0.32 5.39
CA MET A 39 1.47 -1.36 5.16
C MET A 39 1.68 -1.71 3.68
N PRO A 40 0.65 -1.96 2.85
CA PRO A 40 0.83 -2.25 1.43
C PRO A 40 1.53 -1.12 0.66
N ILE A 41 1.30 0.14 1.05
CA ILE A 41 1.94 1.30 0.42
C ILE A 41 3.42 1.35 0.77
N ALA A 42 3.78 1.01 2.01
CA ALA A 42 5.17 0.88 2.43
C ALA A 42 5.87 -0.27 1.68
N VAL A 43 5.25 -1.45 1.62
CA VAL A 43 5.80 -2.62 0.92
C VAL A 43 5.95 -2.37 -0.58
N PHE A 44 4.95 -1.73 -1.20
CA PHE A 44 5.02 -1.33 -2.61
C PHE A 44 6.15 -0.35 -2.87
N SER A 45 6.31 0.67 -2.02
CA SER A 45 7.39 1.66 -2.15
C SER A 45 8.78 1.04 -1.95
N LEU A 46 8.92 0.12 -0.99
CA LEU A 46 10.13 -0.68 -0.81
C LEU A 46 10.44 -1.54 -2.04
N GLY A 47 9.41 -2.16 -2.64
CA GLY A 47 9.56 -2.92 -3.88
C GLY A 47 10.13 -2.07 -5.02
N TYR A 48 9.65 -0.84 -5.17
CA TYR A 48 10.22 0.11 -6.15
C TYR A 48 11.66 0.50 -5.84
N LEU A 49 12.01 0.72 -4.57
CA LEU A 49 13.39 1.04 -4.18
C LEU A 49 14.35 -0.11 -4.50
N LEU A 50 13.95 -1.36 -4.26
CA LEU A 50 14.77 -2.54 -4.56
C LEU A 50 15.05 -2.70 -6.06
N ARG A 51 14.10 -2.31 -6.92
CA ARG A 51 14.28 -2.31 -8.38
C ARG A 51 15.29 -1.28 -8.88
N LEU A 52 15.68 -0.31 -8.07
CA LEU A 52 16.71 0.67 -8.43
C LEU A 52 18.14 0.14 -8.20
N THR A 53 18.28 -1.03 -7.58
CA THR A 53 19.59 -1.65 -7.33
C THR A 53 20.11 -2.39 -8.56
N GLU A 54 21.43 -2.60 -8.65
CA GLU A 54 22.05 -3.36 -9.74
C GLU A 54 22.00 -4.88 -9.52
N ASN A 55 21.59 -5.32 -8.33
CA ASN A 55 21.53 -6.74 -7.99
C ASN A 55 20.23 -7.35 -8.49
N LYS A 56 20.33 -8.26 -9.45
CA LYS A 56 19.19 -8.97 -10.05
C LYS A 56 18.26 -9.61 -9.02
N ALA A 57 18.80 -10.19 -7.95
CA ALA A 57 17.97 -10.83 -6.92
C ALA A 57 17.10 -9.80 -6.16
N PHE A 58 17.64 -8.61 -5.88
CA PHE A 58 16.85 -7.53 -5.26
C PHE A 58 15.83 -6.95 -6.23
N VAL A 59 16.18 -6.83 -7.51
CA VAL A 59 15.24 -6.40 -8.55
C VAL A 59 14.05 -7.36 -8.66
N ASP A 60 14.29 -8.67 -8.72
CA ASP A 60 13.25 -9.70 -8.78
C ASP A 60 12.36 -9.68 -7.53
N LEU A 61 12.97 -9.53 -6.34
CA LEU A 61 12.23 -9.36 -5.09
C LEU A 61 11.38 -8.07 -5.12
N GLY A 62 11.93 -7.00 -5.68
CA GLY A 62 11.21 -5.75 -5.90
C GLY A 62 10.01 -5.89 -6.84
N TYR A 63 10.09 -6.72 -7.87
CA TYR A 63 8.93 -7.10 -8.70
C TYR A 63 7.89 -7.90 -7.91
N PHE A 64 8.34 -8.91 -7.16
CA PHE A 64 7.44 -9.72 -6.34
C PHE A 64 6.68 -8.88 -5.30
N LEU A 65 7.36 -7.98 -4.59
CA LEU A 65 6.74 -7.16 -3.53
C LEU A 65 5.67 -6.21 -4.08
N THR A 66 5.90 -5.56 -5.21
CA THR A 66 4.91 -4.66 -5.81
C THR A 66 3.70 -5.42 -6.31
N ASP A 67 3.89 -6.58 -6.95
CA ASP A 67 2.79 -7.35 -7.54
C ASP A 67 1.94 -7.98 -6.43
N SER A 68 2.60 -8.48 -5.38
CA SER A 68 1.92 -8.96 -4.17
C SER A 68 1.15 -7.85 -3.46
N SER A 69 1.73 -6.66 -3.32
CA SER A 69 1.06 -5.51 -2.70
C SER A 69 -0.17 -5.07 -3.50
N TYR A 70 -0.07 -5.10 -4.84
CA TYR A 70 -1.19 -4.81 -5.74
C TYR A 70 -2.32 -5.82 -5.53
N ILE A 71 -2.04 -7.12 -5.61
CA ILE A 71 -3.04 -8.17 -5.40
C ILE A 71 -3.68 -8.07 -4.02
N PHE A 72 -2.90 -7.77 -2.99
CA PHE A 72 -3.40 -7.61 -1.63
C PHE A 72 -4.40 -6.46 -1.50
N ILE A 73 -4.13 -5.28 -2.10
CA ILE A 73 -5.08 -4.16 -2.09
C ILE A 73 -6.38 -4.52 -2.83
N TYR A 74 -6.28 -5.16 -3.99
CA TYR A 74 -7.46 -5.61 -4.73
C TYR A 74 -8.28 -6.63 -3.95
N SER A 75 -7.61 -7.54 -3.26
CA SER A 75 -8.26 -8.54 -2.40
C SER A 75 -8.96 -7.87 -1.22
N LEU A 76 -8.31 -6.94 -0.52
CA LEU A 76 -8.91 -6.15 0.56
C LEU A 76 -10.15 -5.38 0.09
N PHE A 77 -10.05 -4.70 -1.05
CA PHE A 77 -11.15 -3.93 -1.60
C PHE A 77 -12.33 -4.85 -1.96
N THR A 78 -12.05 -5.97 -2.62
CA THR A 78 -13.06 -6.98 -2.97
C THR A 78 -13.72 -7.56 -1.72
N SER A 79 -12.94 -7.94 -0.71
CA SER A 79 -13.48 -8.43 0.56
C SER A 79 -14.34 -7.38 1.27
N ALA A 80 -13.93 -6.11 1.27
CA ALA A 80 -14.73 -5.03 1.85
C ALA A 80 -16.07 -4.84 1.13
N LEU A 81 -16.10 -4.94 -0.20
CA LEU A 81 -17.34 -4.91 -0.98
C LEU A 81 -18.24 -6.12 -0.67
N VAL A 82 -17.68 -7.33 -0.68
CA VAL A 82 -18.44 -8.56 -0.40
C VAL A 82 -19.04 -8.52 1.00
N ILE A 83 -18.26 -8.16 2.02
CA ILE A 83 -18.76 -8.03 3.41
C ILE A 83 -19.82 -6.93 3.51
N GLY A 84 -19.62 -5.81 2.80
CA GLY A 84 -20.60 -4.73 2.74
C GLY A 84 -21.93 -5.17 2.13
N GLN A 85 -21.90 -5.97 1.07
CA GLN A 85 -23.08 -6.55 0.45
C GLN A 85 -23.76 -7.56 1.38
N ILE A 86 -23.03 -8.53 1.95
CA ILE A 86 -23.62 -9.51 2.89
C ILE A 86 -24.38 -8.80 4.01
N LYS A 87 -23.76 -7.79 4.64
CA LYS A 87 -24.38 -7.00 5.71
C LYS A 87 -25.61 -6.20 5.26
N PHE A 88 -25.66 -5.78 4.00
CA PHE A 88 -26.82 -5.09 3.44
C PHE A 88 -28.00 -6.05 3.23
N TRP A 89 -27.73 -7.29 2.81
CA TRP A 89 -28.75 -8.31 2.51
C TRP A 89 -29.23 -9.09 3.75
N GLU A 90 -28.52 -9.02 4.88
CA GLU A 90 -28.99 -9.50 6.18
C GLU A 90 -30.05 -8.57 6.83
N LYS A 91 -30.31 -7.39 6.24
CA LYS A 91 -31.38 -6.46 6.64
C LYS A 91 -32.57 -6.55 5.70
#